data_AF-A0A7J8UZW0-F1
#
_entry.id   AF-A0A7J8UZW0-F1
#
_cell.length_a   1.000
_cell.length_b   1.000
_cell.length_c   1.000
_cell.angle_alpha   90.00
_cell.angle_beta   90.00
_cell.angle_gamma   90.00
#
_symmetry.space_group_name_H-M   'P 1'
#
loop_
_entity.id
_entity.type
_entity.pdbx_description
1 polymer ?
#
loop_
_entity_poly.entity_id
_entity_poly.type
_entity_poly.pdbx_seq_one_letter_code
_entity_poly.pdbx_strand_id
1 'polypeptide(L)' 'MDSGLIATAGVVRNNNGDWILNYNRFLDNCSIFDAEIWGLLDDLSLLHEQRHRRVIIQSNSLEAVK' A
#
# COMPACT_ATOMS: atom_id res chain seq x y z
N MET A 1 1.38 -1.64 -20.99
CA MET A 1 0.73 -2.16 -19.78
C MET A 1 -0.74 -1.84 -19.90
N ASP A 2 -1.59 -2.86 -19.80
CA ASP A 2 -3.03 -2.66 -19.89
C ASP A 2 -3.51 -1.91 -18.65
N SER A 3 -4.24 -0.81 -18.88
CA SER A 3 -4.92 -0.06 -17.81
C SER A 3 -6.32 -0.63 -17.61
N GLY A 4 -6.79 -0.65 -16.38
CA GLY A 4 -8.16 -1.00 -16.06
C GLY A 4 -8.63 -0.27 -14.81
N LEU A 5 -9.90 -0.47 -14.45
CA LEU A 5 -10.42 -0.01 -13.17
C LEU A 5 -9.73 -0.79 -12.04
N ILE A 6 -8.91 -0.10 -11.25
CA ILE A 6 -8.11 -0.70 -10.20
C ILE A 6 -8.42 -0.04 -8.85
N ALA A 7 -8.29 -0.82 -7.80
CA ALA A 7 -8.25 -0.36 -6.42
C ALA A 7 -6.96 -0.87 -5.77
N THR A 8 -6.47 -0.12 -4.78
CA THR A 8 -5.37 -0.53 -3.91
C THR A 8 -5.88 -0.69 -2.48
N ALA A 9 -5.18 -1.49 -1.68
CA ALA A 9 -5.52 -1.74 -0.29
C ALA A 9 -4.28 -2.15 0.50
N GLY A 10 -4.27 -1.80 1.78
CA GLY A 10 -3.17 -2.10 2.69
C GLY A 10 -3.66 -2.51 4.06
N VAL A 11 -2.80 -3.21 4.80
CA VAL A 11 -3.04 -3.63 6.19
C VAL A 11 -1.80 -3.30 7.02
N VAL A 12 -2.01 -2.56 8.11
CA VAL A 12 -1.00 -2.30 9.12
C VAL A 12 -1.10 -3.38 10.20
N ARG A 13 0.04 -4.01 10.49
CA ARG A 13 0.17 -5.03 11.53
C ARG A 13 1.12 -4.59 12.63
N ASN A 14 0.84 -4.99 13.87
CA ASN A 14 1.79 -4.81 14.97
C ASN A 14 2.92 -5.87 14.90
N ASN A 15 3.86 -5.79 15.83
CA ASN A 15 4.99 -6.73 15.91
C ASN A 15 4.58 -8.18 16.21
N ASN A 16 3.37 -8.42 16.71
CA ASN A 16 2.83 -9.77 16.94
C ASN A 16 2.11 -10.32 15.70
N GLY A 17 1.96 -9.51 14.64
CA GLY A 17 1.21 -9.84 13.44
C GLY A 17 -0.28 -9.50 13.52
N ASP A 18 -0.76 -8.90 14.61
CA ASP A 18 -2.16 -8.51 14.74
C ASP A 18 -2.49 -7.34 13.82
N TRP A 19 -3.66 -7.37 13.19
CA TRP A 19 -4.12 -6.29 12.32
C TRP A 19 -4.59 -5.13 13.20
N ILE A 20 -3.99 -3.95 13.00
CA ILE A 20 -4.33 -2.74 13.75
C ILE A 20 -5.25 -1.84 12.93
N LEU A 21 -5.00 -1.78 11.62
CA LEU A 21 -5.69 -0.89 10.70
C LEU A 21 -5.62 -1.45 9.28
N ASN A 22 -6.63 -1.12 8.48
CA ASN A 22 -6.64 -1.35 7.04
C ASN A 22 -7.18 -0.14 6.30
N TYR A 23 -6.92 -0.07 5.00
CA TYR A 23 -7.58 0.87 4.11
C TYR A 23 -7.81 0.21 2.75
N ASN A 24 -8.72 0.82 1.99
CA ASN A 24 -8.88 0.57 0.57
C ASN A 24 -9.10 1.91 -0.13
N ARG A 25 -8.62 2.01 -1.37
CA ARG A 25 -8.76 3.21 -2.20
C ARG A 25 -9.02 2.79 -3.64
N PHE A 26 -10.11 3.32 -4.20
CA PHE A 26 -10.36 3.20 -5.64
C PHE A 26 -9.47 4.19 -6.39
N LEU A 27 -8.71 3.72 -7.38
CA LEU A 27 -7.74 4.49 -8.15
C LEU A 27 -8.21 4.80 -9.58
N ASP A 28 -9.44 4.40 -9.91
CA ASP A 28 -10.00 4.50 -11.26
C ASP A 28 -9.13 3.77 -12.30
N ASN A 29 -9.11 4.24 -13.55
CA ASN A 29 -8.34 3.62 -14.62
C ASN A 29 -6.84 3.91 -14.51
N CYS A 30 -6.05 2.93 -14.08
CA CYS A 30 -4.59 3.00 -14.05
C CYS A 30 -3.94 1.65 -14.38
N SER A 31 -2.61 1.60 -14.51
CA SER A 31 -1.89 0.34 -14.67
C SER A 31 -1.71 -0.38 -13.33
N ILE A 32 -1.44 -1.69 -13.36
CA ILE A 32 -1.13 -2.47 -12.16
C ILE A 32 0.08 -1.88 -11.43
N PHE A 33 1.11 -1.45 -12.17
CA PHE A 33 2.30 -0.84 -11.59
C PHE A 33 1.97 0.47 -10.87
N ASP A 34 1.17 1.34 -11.49
CA ASP A 34 0.74 2.59 -10.84
C ASP A 34 -0.04 2.32 -9.55
N ALA A 35 -0.92 1.32 -9.56
CA ALA A 35 -1.71 0.95 -8.39
C ALA A 35 -0.86 0.47 -7.21
N GLU A 36 0.20 -0.28 -7.48
CA GLU A 36 1.17 -0.72 -6.47
C GLU A 36 1.94 0.47 -5.88
N ILE A 37 2.41 1.41 -6.72
CA ILE A 37 3.09 2.62 -6.26
C ILE A 37 2.17 3.51 -5.43
N TRP A 38 0.92 3.68 -5.85
CA TRP A 38 -0.08 4.42 -5.07
C TRP A 38 -0.38 3.74 -3.73
N GLY A 39 -0.49 2.41 -3.71
CA GLY A 39 -0.64 1.64 -2.46
C GLY A 39 0.51 1.87 -1.49
N LEU A 40 1.76 1.79 -1.98
CA LEU A 40 2.94 2.06 -1.15
C LEU A 40 2.97 3.50 -0.61
N LEU A 41 2.55 4.48 -1.40
CA LEU A 41 2.46 5.87 -0.96
C LEU A 41 1.38 6.06 0.10
N ASP A 42 0.22 5.42 -0.08
CA ASP A 42 -0.89 5.45 0.88
C ASP A 42 -0.46 4.78 2.20
N ASP A 43 0.20 3.62 2.15
CA ASP A 43 0.80 2.94 3.31
C ASP A 43 1.76 3.87 4.07
N LEU A 44 2.71 4.48 3.36
CA LEU A 44 3.72 5.36 3.95
C LEU A 44 3.10 6.62 4.58
N SER A 45 2.12 7.23 3.89
CA SER A 45 1.44 8.43 4.37
C SER A 45 0.67 8.13 5.65
N LEU A 46 -0.06 7.01 5.67
CA LEU A 46 -0.80 6.53 6.84
C LEU A 46 0.12 6.29 8.05
N LEU A 47 1.22 5.57 7.83
CA LEU A 47 2.20 5.27 8.89
C LEU A 47 2.92 6.53 9.37
N HIS A 48 3.17 7.49 8.47
CA HIS A 48 3.76 8.78 8.81
C HIS A 48 2.83 9.61 9.70
N GLU A 49 1.54 9.70 9.36
CA GLU A 49 0.52 10.38 10.15
C GLU A 49 0.41 9.78 11.57
N GLN A 50 0.54 8.45 11.68
CA GLN A 50 0.58 7.72 12.95
C GLN A 50 1.92 7.82 13.70
N ARG A 51 2.89 8.59 13.19
CA ARG A 51 4.23 8.82 13.79
C ARG A 51 5.07 7.55 13.93
N HIS A 52 4.80 6.50 13.14
CA HIS A 52 5.66 5.32 13.10
C HIS A 52 6.97 5.64 12.36
N ARG A 53 8.11 5.52 13.05
CA ARG A 53 9.45 5.85 12.49
C ARG A 53 10.22 4.66 11.94
N ARG A 54 9.83 3.44 12.33
CA ARG A 54 10.45 2.19 11.89
C ARG A 54 9.33 1.25 11.50
N VAL A 55 9.23 1.00 10.19
CA VAL A 55 8.17 0.19 9.59
C VAL A 55 8.80 -0.79 8.63
N ILE A 56 8.20 -1.97 8.50
CA ILE A 56 8.55 -2.94 7.47
C ILE A 56 7.40 -2.92 6.47
N ILE A 57 7.71 -2.58 5.23
CA ILE A 57 6.73 -2.60 4.14
C ILE A 57 6.87 -3.94 3.42
N GLN A 58 5.74 -4.58 3.16
CA GLN A 58 5.63 -5.82 2.41
C GLN A 58 4.72 -5.58 1.22
N SER A 59 5.25 -5.71 0.00
CA SER A 59 4.47 -5.74 -1.23
C SER A 59 4.80 -7.02 -2.00
N ASN A 60 3.81 -7.53 -2.71
CA ASN A 60 3.95 -8.67 -3.63
C ASN A 60 4.45 -8.23 -5.03
N SER A 61 4.55 -6.93 -5.28
CA SER A 61 5.07 -6.37 -6.52
C SER A 61 6.57 -6.14 -6.39
N LEU A 62 7.35 -7.09 -6.91
CA LEU A 62 8.81 -6.94 -7.01
C LEU A 62 9.21 -5.66 -7.75
N GLU A 63 8.42 -5.24 -8.74
CA GLU A 63 8.67 -4.05 -9.53
C GLU A 63 8.51 -2.77 -8.69
N ALA A 64 7.54 -2.74 -7.77
CA ALA A 64 7.26 -1.58 -6.92
C ALA A 64 8.24 -1.43 -5.75
N VAL A 65 8.88 -2.54 -5.31
CA VAL A 65 9.87 -2.55 -4.20
C VAL A 65 11.33 -2.62 -4.67
N LYS A 66 11.58 -2.49 -5.97
CA LYS A 66 12.91 -2.66 -6.56
C LYS A 66 13.86 -1.49 -6.29
#